data_AF-A0A5C4IVG4-F1
#
_entry.id   AF-A0A5C4IVG4-F1
#
_cell.length_a   1.000
_cell.length_b   1.000
_cell.length_c   1.000
_cell.angle_alpha   90.00
_cell.angle_beta   90.00
_cell.angle_gamma   90.00
#
_symmetry.space_group_name_H-M   'P 1'
#
loop_
_entity.id
_entity.type
_entity.pdbx_description
1 polymer ?
#
loop_
_entity_poly.entity_id
_entity_poly.type
_entity_poly.pdbx_seq_one_letter_code
_entity_poly.pdbx_strand_id
1 'polypeptide(L)'
;MGFDPQEPEQRSRLVQALAVADITAAELWLRYFSLGGCAGEYEVQAYLEGLLSLPAGQRDLLAMAANELIEESPEAFNDDKPPLLAPYGDQLNGATGDSREKGNSGPPA
;
A
#
# COMPACT_ATOMS: atom_id res chain seq x y z
N MET A 1 -20.49 1.54 9.18
CA MET A 1 -20.13 0.94 7.87
C MET A 1 -19.70 2.07 6.98
N GLY A 2 -18.40 2.40 6.99
CA GLY A 2 -17.85 3.50 6.22
C GLY A 2 -17.12 2.91 5.02
N PHE A 3 -17.63 3.15 3.83
CA PHE A 3 -16.88 2.96 2.60
C PHE A 3 -15.62 3.82 2.71
N ASP A 4 -14.44 3.21 2.76
CA ASP A 4 -13.21 3.97 2.73
C ASP A 4 -12.96 4.39 1.27
N PRO A 5 -13.07 5.70 0.95
CA PRO A 5 -12.90 6.17 -0.43
C PRO A 5 -11.51 5.85 -1.00
N GLN A 6 -10.51 5.61 -0.14
CA GLN A 6 -9.14 5.33 -0.53
C GLN A 6 -8.87 3.85 -0.79
N GLU A 7 -9.78 2.96 -0.39
CA GLU A 7 -9.58 1.51 -0.54
C GLU A 7 -9.25 1.10 -1.99
N PRO A 8 -9.96 1.58 -3.04
CA PRO A 8 -9.64 1.20 -4.41
C PRO A 8 -8.26 1.66 -4.85
N GLU A 9 -7.84 2.85 -4.42
CA GLU A 9 -6.51 3.38 -4.74
C GLU A 9 -5.41 2.61 -4.00
N GLN A 10 -5.59 2.37 -2.69
CA GLN A 10 -4.67 1.57 -1.89
C GLN A 10 -4.48 0.18 -2.48
N ARG A 11 -5.58 -0.51 -2.80
CA ARG A 11 -5.56 -1.81 -3.47
C ARG A 11 -4.79 -1.77 -4.78
N SER A 12 -5.08 -0.77 -5.62
CA SER A 12 -4.44 -0.63 -6.93
C SER A 12 -2.92 -0.50 -6.81
N ARG A 13 -2.44 0.33 -5.88
CA ARG A 13 -1.01 0.51 -5.64
C ARG A 13 -0.36 -0.73 -5.03
N LEU A 14 -1.05 -1.42 -4.13
CA LEU A 14 -0.61 -2.73 -3.61
C LEU A 14 -0.44 -3.75 -4.74
N VAL A 15 -1.45 -3.93 -5.58
CA VAL A 15 -1.40 -4.87 -6.73
C VAL A 15 -0.25 -4.51 -7.67
N GLN A 16 -0.01 -3.22 -7.92
CA GLN A 16 1.10 -2.77 -8.74
C GLN A 16 2.46 -3.12 -8.11
N ALA A 17 2.63 -2.91 -6.81
CA ALA A 17 3.87 -3.26 -6.09
C ALA A 17 4.16 -4.76 -6.18
N LEU A 18 3.15 -5.60 -5.94
CA LEU A 18 3.27 -7.06 -6.05
C LEU A 18 3.68 -7.50 -7.46
N ALA A 19 3.05 -6.92 -8.49
CA ALA A 19 3.35 -7.24 -9.88
C ALA A 19 4.76 -6.83 -10.31
N VAL A 20 5.28 -5.71 -9.78
CA VAL A 20 6.65 -5.26 -10.08
C VAL A 20 7.69 -6.14 -9.39
N ALA A 21 7.41 -6.60 -8.18
CA ALA A 21 8.32 -7.43 -7.38
C ALA A 21 8.13 -8.95 -7.58
N ASP A 22 7.29 -9.36 -8.53
CA ASP A 22 6.94 -10.76 -8.82
C ASP A 22 6.45 -11.55 -7.58
N ILE A 23 5.72 -10.86 -6.68
CA ILE A 23 5.19 -11.46 -5.45
C ILE A 23 3.81 -12.05 -5.74
N THR A 24 3.65 -13.33 -5.42
CA THR A 24 2.37 -14.03 -5.55
C THR A 24 1.41 -13.70 -4.40
N ALA A 25 0.11 -13.87 -4.64
CA ALA A 25 -0.91 -13.71 -3.60
C ALA A 25 -0.69 -14.67 -2.41
N ALA A 26 -0.17 -15.87 -2.66
CA ALA A 26 0.14 -16.85 -1.62
C ALA A 26 1.31 -16.41 -0.74
N GLU A 27 2.39 -15.87 -1.33
CA GLU A 27 3.53 -15.33 -0.58
C GLU A 27 3.13 -14.14 0.27
N LEU A 28 2.35 -13.22 -0.32
CA LEU A 28 1.78 -12.09 0.41
C LEU A 28 0.93 -12.58 1.59
N TRP A 29 0.03 -13.53 1.34
CA TRP A 29 -0.84 -14.08 2.38
C TRP A 29 -0.05 -14.72 3.52
N LEU A 30 1.00 -15.51 3.22
CA LEU A 30 1.84 -16.14 4.24
C LEU A 30 2.52 -15.11 5.15
N ARG A 31 3.04 -14.01 4.58
CA ARG A 31 3.64 -12.92 5.37
C ARG A 31 2.59 -12.16 6.18
N TYR A 32 1.51 -11.76 5.54
CA TYR A 32 0.37 -11.11 6.19
C TYR A 32 -0.18 -11.93 7.36
N PHE A 33 -0.31 -13.24 7.20
CA PHE A 33 -0.74 -14.16 8.25
C PHE A 33 0.26 -14.21 9.40
N SER A 34 1.56 -14.24 9.10
CA SER A 34 2.64 -14.21 10.11
C SER A 34 2.64 -12.91 10.92
N LEU A 35 2.17 -11.79 10.34
CA LEU A 35 1.99 -10.51 11.01
C LEU A 35 0.67 -10.41 11.81
N GLY A 36 -0.12 -11.47 11.90
CA GLY A 36 -1.39 -11.51 12.64
C GLY A 36 -2.61 -11.15 11.81
N GLY A 37 -2.50 -11.23 10.47
CA GLY A 37 -3.63 -11.09 9.56
C GLY A 37 -4.75 -12.09 9.83
N CYS A 38 -6.00 -11.63 9.80
CA CYS A 38 -7.16 -12.45 10.12
C CYS A 38 -7.94 -12.97 8.91
N ALA A 39 -7.61 -12.50 7.70
CA ALA A 39 -8.24 -12.94 6.45
C ALA A 39 -7.57 -14.22 5.92
N GLY A 40 -8.38 -15.12 5.35
CA GLY A 40 -7.89 -16.31 4.66
C GLY A 40 -7.25 -15.98 3.32
N GLU A 41 -6.52 -16.96 2.75
CA GLU A 41 -5.84 -16.82 1.45
C GLU A 41 -6.80 -16.38 0.34
N TYR A 42 -7.97 -17.02 0.25
CA TYR A 42 -9.00 -16.67 -0.74
C TYR A 42 -9.62 -15.29 -0.51
N GLU A 43 -9.71 -14.82 0.74
CA GLU A 43 -10.20 -13.47 1.04
C GLU A 43 -9.16 -12.43 0.63
N VAL A 44 -7.87 -12.68 0.88
CA VAL A 44 -6.78 -11.83 0.39
C VAL A 44 -6.81 -11.77 -1.14
N GLN A 45 -6.94 -12.92 -1.81
CA GLN A 45 -7.03 -12.93 -3.27
C GLN A 45 -8.28 -12.19 -3.79
N ALA A 46 -9.46 -12.43 -3.20
CA ALA A 46 -10.68 -11.72 -3.56
C ALA A 46 -10.55 -10.20 -3.31
N TYR A 47 -9.83 -9.79 -2.26
CA TYR A 47 -9.52 -8.39 -2.03
C TYR A 47 -8.64 -7.83 -3.15
N LEU A 48 -7.55 -8.49 -3.53
CA LEU A 48 -6.65 -8.05 -4.60
C LEU A 48 -7.39 -7.93 -5.95
N GLU A 49 -8.31 -8.85 -6.24
CA GLU A 49 -9.18 -8.84 -7.42
C GLU A 49 -10.31 -7.79 -7.34
N GLY A 50 -10.49 -7.16 -6.19
CA GLY A 50 -11.54 -6.15 -5.95
C GLY A 50 -12.95 -6.73 -5.81
N LEU A 51 -13.06 -8.02 -5.55
CA LEU A 51 -14.31 -8.75 -5.30
C LEU A 51 -14.79 -8.62 -3.84
N LEU A 52 -13.88 -8.24 -2.94
CA LEU A 52 -14.09 -8.08 -1.50
C LEU A 52 -13.47 -6.78 -1.01
N SER A 53 -14.05 -6.20 0.04
CA SER A 53 -13.44 -5.12 0.83
C SER A 53 -12.90 -5.65 2.16
N LEU A 54 -11.71 -5.18 2.55
CA LEU A 54 -11.09 -5.50 3.83
C LEU A 54 -11.07 -4.26 4.76
N PRO A 55 -11.13 -4.45 6.09
CA PRO A 55 -10.96 -3.36 7.05
C PRO A 55 -9.63 -2.63 6.84
N ALA A 56 -9.59 -1.32 7.11
CA ALA A 56 -8.39 -0.49 6.89
C ALA A 56 -7.13 -1.08 7.52
N GLY A 57 -7.18 -1.52 8.78
CA GLY A 57 -6.03 -2.15 9.43
C GLY A 57 -5.55 -3.44 8.76
N GLN A 58 -6.44 -4.20 8.12
CA GLN A 58 -6.06 -5.40 7.36
C GLN A 58 -5.41 -5.03 6.02
N ARG A 59 -5.87 -3.95 5.38
CA ARG A 59 -5.25 -3.41 4.15
C ARG A 59 -3.86 -2.85 4.41
N ASP A 60 -3.71 -2.13 5.51
CA ASP A 60 -2.41 -1.61 5.95
C ASP A 60 -1.45 -2.75 6.31
N LEU A 61 -1.96 -3.83 6.91
CA LEU A 61 -1.14 -5.03 7.18
C LEU A 61 -0.73 -5.76 5.89
N LEU A 62 -1.59 -5.78 4.87
CA LEU A 62 -1.22 -6.29 3.53
C LEU A 62 -0.16 -5.41 2.87
N ALA A 63 -0.26 -4.09 3.00
CA ALA A 63 0.77 -3.17 2.51
C ALA A 63 2.12 -3.39 3.24
N MET A 64 2.09 -3.57 4.56
CA MET A 64 3.26 -3.92 5.36
C MET A 64 3.92 -5.22 4.90
N ALA A 65 3.12 -6.30 4.77
CA ALA A 65 3.60 -7.60 4.32
C ALA A 65 4.24 -7.53 2.92
N ALA A 66 3.63 -6.78 2.01
CA ALA A 66 4.20 -6.56 0.67
C ALA A 66 5.54 -5.81 0.76
N ASN A 67 5.60 -4.74 1.56
CA ASN A 67 6.82 -3.94 1.70
C ASN A 67 7.98 -4.75 2.29
N GLU A 68 7.72 -5.56 3.32
CA GLU A 68 8.75 -6.46 3.89
C GLU A 68 9.27 -7.45 2.84
N LEU A 69 8.39 -8.06 2.04
CA LEU A 69 8.81 -8.97 0.96
C LEU A 69 9.63 -8.26 -0.12
N ILE A 70 9.26 -7.03 -0.47
CA ILE A 70 9.98 -6.23 -1.46
C ILE A 70 11.36 -5.86 -0.93
N GLU A 71 11.46 -5.43 0.32
CA GLU A 71 12.73 -5.08 0.96
C GLU A 71 13.67 -6.29 1.14
N GLU A 72 13.12 -7.49 1.34
CA GLU A 72 13.88 -8.75 1.35
C GLU A 72 14.36 -9.17 -0.05
N SER A 73 13.79 -8.60 -1.12
CA SER A 73 14.16 -8.95 -2.50
C SER A 73 15.53 -8.37 -2.89
N PRO A 74 16.30 -9.05 -3.75
CA PRO A 74 17.57 -8.51 -4.25
C PRO A 74 17.41 -7.17 -4.99
N GLU A 75 16.23 -6.92 -5.55
CA GLU A 75 15.91 -5.73 -6.34
C GLU A 75 15.84 -4.46 -5.49
N ALA A 76 15.56 -4.59 -4.18
CA ALA A 76 15.54 -3.45 -3.26
C ALA A 76 16.90 -2.76 -3.11
N PHE A 77 18.00 -3.46 -3.41
CA PHE A 77 19.37 -2.95 -3.26
C PHE A 77 19.98 -2.42 -4.57
N ASN A 78 19.19 -2.34 -5.66
CA ASN A 78 19.64 -1.76 -6.91
C ASN A 78 19.50 -0.22 -6.88
N ASP A 79 20.62 0.49 -6.77
CA ASP A 79 20.67 1.97 -6.67
C ASP A 79 20.00 2.69 -7.86
N ASP A 80 19.96 2.06 -9.04
CA ASP A 80 19.40 2.66 -10.26
C ASP A 80 17.85 2.78 -10.23
N LYS A 81 17.16 1.98 -9.41
CA LYS A 81 15.69 1.98 -9.36
C LYS A 81 15.20 1.65 -7.95
N PRO A 82 14.68 2.63 -7.19
CA PRO A 82 14.15 2.35 -5.87
C PRO A 82 12.95 1.39 -5.93
N PRO A 83 12.77 0.51 -4.92
CA PRO A 83 11.66 -0.42 -4.88
C PRO A 83 10.30 0.30 -4.83
N LEU A 84 9.31 -0.26 -5.52
CA LEU A 84 7.95 0.28 -5.52
C LEU A 84 7.19 -0.27 -4.31
N LEU A 85 7.10 0.53 -3.24
CA LEU A 85 6.40 0.15 -2.02
C LEU A 85 4.89 0.39 -2.11
N ALA A 86 4.11 -0.48 -1.47
CA ALA A 86 2.68 -0.34 -1.31
C ALA A 86 2.38 0.72 -0.23
N PRO A 87 1.45 1.68 -0.49
CA PRO A 87 1.11 2.72 0.46
C PRO A 87 0.20 2.20 1.58
N TYR A 88 0.33 2.81 2.74
CA TYR A 88 -0.66 2.72 3.82
C TYR A 88 -1.83 3.68 3.56
N GLY A 89 -2.99 3.42 4.17
CA GLY A 89 -4.19 4.21 3.93
C GLY A 89 -4.04 5.69 4.32
N ASP A 90 -3.26 5.98 5.36
CA ASP A 90 -2.98 7.35 5.81
C ASP A 90 -2.12 8.16 4.84
N GLN A 91 -1.21 7.49 4.11
CA GLN A 91 -0.35 8.11 3.11
C GLN A 91 -1.12 8.62 1.89
N LEU A 92 -2.30 8.04 1.62
CA LEU A 92 -3.19 8.48 0.55
C LEU A 92 -4.03 9.71 0.95
N ASN A 93 -4.27 9.93 2.25
CA ASN A 93 -4.98 11.11 2.73
C ASN A 93 -4.22 12.43 2.44
N GLY A 94 -2.88 12.40 2.39
CA GLY A 94 -2.05 13.58 2.20
C GLY A 94 -2.06 14.19 0.79
N ALA A 95 -2.43 13.42 -0.23
CA ALA A 95 -2.40 13.89 -1.63
C ALA A 95 -3.49 14.93 -1.97
N THR A 96 -4.49 15.11 -1.10
CA THR A 96 -5.59 16.07 -1.30
C THR A 96 -5.46 17.36 -0.48
N GLY A 97 -4.42 17.49 0.36
CA GLY A 97 -4.29 18.60 1.32
C GLY A 97 -3.24 19.67 1.00
N ASP A 98 -2.18 19.37 0.24
CA ASP A 98 -1.05 20.31 0.06
C ASP A 98 -1.15 21.08 -1.26
N SER A 99 -1.99 22.11 -1.27
CA SER A 99 -1.95 23.18 -2.29
C SER A 99 -2.31 24.55 -1.71
N ARG A 100 -2.23 24.73 -0.39
CA ARG A 100 -2.49 26.02 0.27
C ARG A 100 -1.32 26.39 1.15
N GLU A 101 -0.39 27.14 0.56
CA GLU A 101 0.31 28.33 1.12
C GLU A 101 1.68 28.54 0.44
N LYS A 102 1.65 28.95 -0.84
CA LYS A 102 2.62 29.95 -1.33
C LYS A 102 1.92 31.29 -1.46
N GLY A 103 1.36 31.75 -0.34
CA GLY A 103 0.75 33.06 -0.17
C GLY A 103 1.65 33.93 0.69
N ASN A 104 2.47 34.74 0.02
CA ASN A 104 2.95 36.04 0.48
C ASN A 104 3.73 36.13 1.82
N SER A 105 5.05 36.24 1.70
CA SER A 105 5.86 37.08 2.62
C SER A 105 7.12 37.56 1.91
N GLY A 106 6.97 38.64 1.13
CA GLY A 106 8.06 39.53 0.78
C GLY A 106 7.95 40.78 1.65
N PRO A 107 8.93 41.10 2.52
CA PRO A 107 8.89 42.27 3.38
C PRO A 107 9.23 43.57 2.60
N PRO A 108 8.94 44.75 3.20
CA PRO A 108 8.87 46.02 2.47
C PRO A 108 10.23 46.69 2.27
N ALA A 109 10.38 47.40 1.15
CA ALA A 109 11.34 48.50 0.96
C ALA A 109 10.81 49.46 -0.12
#